data_AF-A0A563TYS8-F1
#
_entry.id   AF-A0A563TYS8-F1
#
_cell.length_a   1.000
_cell.length_b   1.000
_cell.length_c   1.000
_cell.angle_alpha   90.00
_cell.angle_beta   90.00
_cell.angle_gamma   90.00
#
_symmetry.space_group_name_H-M   'P 1'
#
loop_
_entity.id
_entity.type
_entity.pdbx_description
1 polymer ?
#
loop_
_entity_poly.entity_id
_entity_poly.type
_entity_poly.pdbx_seq_one_letter_code
_entity_poly.pdbx_strand_id
1 'polypeptide(L)' 'MMFTTTFEIFLIAACAVTVLAIAGFAVFCRNRAKSFAHTGRLTDVQIWATRSDISWVFAVLLGLAGAVMAVAN' A
#
# COMPACT_ATOMS: atom_id res chain seq x y z
N MET A 1 13.80 -23.76 -17.60
CA MET A 1 12.76 -22.91 -18.23
C MET A 1 11.46 -22.91 -17.41
N MET A 2 10.92 -24.04 -16.96
CA MET A 2 9.68 -24.10 -16.16
C MET A 2 9.76 -23.51 -14.72
N PHE A 3 10.96 -23.45 -14.14
CA PHE A 3 11.18 -22.90 -12.78
C PHE A 3 11.15 -21.36 -12.74
N THR A 4 11.55 -20.69 -13.83
CA THR A 4 11.65 -19.22 -13.90
C THR A 4 10.27 -18.57 -13.93
N THR A 5 9.38 -19.08 -14.79
CA THR A 5 8.01 -18.56 -14.94
C THR A 5 7.17 -18.78 -13.69
N THR A 6 7.33 -19.92 -13.01
CA THR A 6 6.62 -20.20 -11.75
C THR A 6 7.07 -19.24 -10.63
N PHE A 7 8.37 -18.94 -10.57
CA PHE A 7 8.93 -18.01 -9.59
C PHE A 7 8.49 -16.56 -9.84
N GLU A 8 8.44 -16.13 -11.10
CA GLU A 8 7.96 -14.80 -11.49
C GLU A 8 6.48 -14.58 -11.14
N ILE A 9 5.62 -15.58 -11.41
CA ILE A 9 4.20 -15.52 -11.03
C ILE A 9 4.04 -15.41 -9.51
N PHE A 10 4.85 -16.14 -8.74
CA PHE A 10 4.84 -16.04 -7.29
C PHE A 10 5.23 -14.63 -6.81
N LEU A 11 6.25 -14.01 -7.41
CA LEU A 11 6.65 -12.64 -7.09
C LEU A 11 5.57 -11.62 -7.43
N ILE A 12 4.91 -11.75 -8.59
CA ILE A 12 3.78 -10.87 -8.98
C ILE A 12 2.63 -11.01 -7.98
N ALA A 13 2.28 -12.24 -7.59
CA ALA A 13 1.24 -12.48 -6.59
C ALA A 13 1.60 -11.90 -5.22
N ALA A 14 2.85 -12.06 -4.77
CA ALA A 14 3.33 -11.48 -3.52
C ALA A 14 3.31 -9.94 -3.55
N CYS A 15 3.70 -9.33 -4.68
CA CYS A 15 3.55 -7.88 -4.91
C CYS A 15 2.09 -7.43 -4.82
N ALA A 16 1.17 -8.16 -5.46
CA ALA A 16 -0.26 -7.81 -5.40
C ALA A 16 -0.80 -7.86 -3.95
N VAL A 17 -0.47 -8.90 -3.19
CA VAL A 17 -0.90 -9.05 -1.79
C VAL A 17 -0.35 -7.93 -0.91
N THR A 18 0.93 -7.58 -1.08
CA THR A 18 1.55 -6.49 -0.32
C THR A 18 0.94 -5.12 -0.64
N VAL A 19 0.63 -4.83 -1.91
CA VAL A 19 -0.09 -3.61 -2.29
C VAL A 19 -1.47 -3.54 -1.62
N LEU A 20 -2.23 -4.64 -1.62
CA LEU A 20 -3.53 -4.69 -0.95
C LEU A 20 -3.42 -4.47 0.56
N ALA A 21 -2.41 -5.05 1.21
CA ALA A 21 -2.16 -4.86 2.63
C ALA A 21 -1.82 -3.40 2.97
N ILE A 22 -0.97 -2.75 2.16
CA ILE A 22 -0.61 -1.34 2.33
C ILE A 22 -1.83 -0.43 2.08
N ALA A 23 -2.62 -0.71 1.05
CA ALA A 23 -3.86 0.03 0.78
C ALA A 23 -4.86 -0.09 1.95
N GLY A 24 -5.03 -1.30 2.49
CA GLY A 24 -5.84 -1.53 3.69
C GLY A 24 -5.33 -0.76 4.91
N PHE A 25 -4.02 -0.75 5.13
CA PHE A 25 -3.39 0.04 6.20
C PHE A 25 -3.57 1.55 6.00
N ALA A 26 -3.47 2.04 4.76
CA ALA A 26 -3.68 3.43 4.43
C ALA A 26 -5.12 3.86 4.73
N VAL A 27 -6.12 3.03 4.36
CA VAL A 27 -7.54 3.26 4.70
C VAL A 27 -7.75 3.24 6.21
N PHE A 28 -7.15 2.28 6.92
CA PHE A 28 -7.22 2.21 8.39
C PHE A 28 -6.68 3.49 9.03
N CYS A 29 -5.51 3.97 8.60
CA CYS A 29 -4.92 5.22 9.10
C CYS A 29 -5.84 6.42 8.85
N ARG A 30 -6.51 6.48 7.70
CA ARG A 30 -7.43 7.56 7.36
C ARG A 30 -8.70 7.52 8.21
N ASN A 31 -9.24 6.33 8.47
CA ASN A 31 -10.39 6.15 9.36
C ASN A 31 -10.03 6.52 10.81
N ARG A 32 -8.81 6.15 11.25
CA ARG A 32 -8.31 6.51 12.57
C ARG A 32 -8.07 8.02 12.71
N ALA A 33 -7.56 8.68 11.68
CA ALA A 33 -7.43 10.15 11.66
C ALA A 33 -8.79 10.83 11.82
N LYS A 34 -9.85 10.34 11.15
CA LYS A 34 -11.22 10.85 11.29
C LYS A 34 -11.78 10.68 12.70
N SER A 35 -11.45 9.58 13.38
CA SER A 35 -11.87 9.35 14.77
C SER A 35 -11.34 10.42 15.74
N PHE A 36 -10.19 11.06 15.44
CA PHE A 36 -9.62 12.10 16.27
C PHE A 36 -10.08 13.52 15.89
N ALA A 37 -10.74 13.70 14.74
CA ALA A 37 -11.14 15.01 14.22
C ALA A 37 -12.05 15.80 15.17
N HIS A 38 -12.88 15.11 15.97
CA HIS A 38 -13.81 15.74 16.92
C HIS A 38 -13.25 15.90 18.34
N THR A 39 -12.01 15.45 18.58
CA THR A 39 -11.38 15.48 19.93
C THR A 39 -10.56 16.74 20.19
N GLY A 40 -10.42 17.63 19.20
CA GLY A 40 -9.56 18.81 19.29
C GLY A 40 -8.05 18.52 19.19
N ARG A 41 -7.66 17.24 19.08
CA ARG A 41 -6.26 16.80 18.98
C ARG A 41 -5.74 16.87 17.54
N LEU A 42 -5.55 18.10 17.04
CA LEU A 42 -5.15 18.36 15.63
C LEU A 42 -3.82 17.68 15.23
N THR A 43 -2.85 17.62 16.15
CA THR A 43 -1.56 16.98 15.90
C THR A 43 -1.69 15.47 15.63
N ASP A 44 -2.54 14.78 16.40
CA ASP A 44 -2.79 13.35 16.20
C ASP A 44 -3.44 13.10 14.83
N VAL A 45 -4.41 13.93 14.44
CA VAL A 45 -5.07 13.86 13.12
C VAL A 45 -4.03 13.99 11.99
N GLN A 46 -3.13 14.98 12.07
CA GLN A 46 -2.08 15.17 11.06
C GLN A 46 -1.10 13.99 11.01
N ILE A 47 -0.70 13.42 12.15
CA ILE A 47 0.21 12.27 12.17
C ILE A 47 -0.43 11.06 11.46
N TRP A 48 -1.69 10.75 11.76
CA TRP A 48 -2.39 9.62 11.13
C TRP A 48 -2.71 9.87 9.65
N ALA A 49 -3.04 11.10 9.27
CA ALA A 49 -3.23 11.50 7.88
C ALA A 49 -1.93 11.37 7.08
N THR A 50 -0.82 11.90 7.58
CA THR A 50 0.49 11.83 6.92
C THR A 50 0.95 10.38 6.75
N ARG A 51 0.72 9.51 7.74
CA ARG A 51 0.99 8.06 7.62
C ARG A 51 0.15 7.41 6.53
N SER A 52 -1.11 7.82 6.37
CA SER A 52 -1.98 7.35 5.29
C SER A 52 -1.46 7.78 3.92
N ASP A 53 -1.07 9.05 3.78
CA ASP A 53 -0.55 9.59 2.52
C ASP A 53 0.76 8.91 2.11
N ILE A 54 1.70 8.75 3.03
CA ILE A 54 2.95 8.00 2.78
C ILE A 54 2.65 6.56 2.36
N SER A 55 1.71 5.89 3.04
CA SER A 55 1.34 4.51 2.70
C SER A 55 0.73 4.40 1.30
N TRP A 56 -0.07 5.37 0.88
CA TRP A 56 -0.59 5.44 -0.50
C TRP A 56 0.52 5.66 -1.52
N VAL A 57 1.48 6.53 -1.25
CA VAL A 57 2.65 6.73 -2.13
C VAL A 57 3.41 5.41 -2.31
N PHE A 58 3.68 4.69 -1.22
CA PHE A 58 4.32 3.38 -1.29
C PHE A 58 3.49 2.34 -2.05
N ALA A 59 2.18 2.28 -1.83
CA ALA A 59 1.29 1.36 -2.54
C ALA A 59 1.30 1.62 -4.05
N VAL A 60 1.28 2.89 -4.48
CA VAL A 60 1.32 3.27 -5.89
C VAL A 60 2.66 2.90 -6.52
N LEU A 61 3.79 3.22 -5.86
CA LEU A 61 5.12 2.90 -6.36
C LEU A 61 5.34 1.38 -6.49
N LEU A 62 4.94 0.61 -5.46
CA LEU A 62 5.05 -0.85 -5.46
C LEU A 62 4.11 -1.48 -6.49
N GLY A 63 2.90 -0.96 -6.64
CA GLY A 63 1.94 -1.39 -7.64
C GLY A 63 2.43 -1.14 -9.06
N LEU A 64 3.02 0.02 -9.33
CA LEU A 64 3.65 0.34 -10.62
C LEU A 64 4.82 -0.59 -10.91
N ALA A 65 5.71 -0.82 -9.94
CA ALA A 65 6.81 -1.77 -10.10
C ALA A 65 6.32 -3.19 -10.40
N GLY A 66 5.29 -3.66 -9.68
CA GLY A 66 4.62 -4.93 -9.94
C GLY A 66 4.00 -5.02 -11.33
N ALA A 67 3.32 -3.97 -11.77
CA ALA A 67 2.69 -3.91 -13.09
C ALA A 67 3.73 -3.91 -14.22
N VAL A 68 4.84 -3.20 -14.06
CA VAL A 68 5.95 -3.22 -15.03
C VAL A 68 6.55 -4.62 -15.15
N MET A 69 6.77 -5.31 -14.02
CA MET A 69 7.26 -6.70 -14.04
C MET A 69 6.28 -7.65 -14.75
N ALA A 70 4.97 -7.45 -14.58
CA ALA A 70 3.95 -8.27 -15.23
C ALA A 70 3.83 -8.02 -16.75
N VAL A 71 4.13 -6.80 -17.22
CA VAL A 71 4.10 -6.44 -18.65
C VAL A 71 5.39 -6.80 -19.38
N ALA A 72 6.52 -6.82 -18.68
CA ALA A 72 7.83 -7.13 -19.25
C ALA A 72 8.12 -8.63 -19.41
N ASN A 73 7.22 -9.50 -18.92
CA ASN A 73 7.30 -10.96 -19.02
C ASN A 73 6.36 -11.49 -20.11
#